data_AF-A0AAD5MD24-F1
#
_entry.id   AF-A0AAD5MD24-F1
#
_cell.length_a   1.000
_cell.length_b   1.000
_cell.length_c   1.000
_cell.angle_alpha   90.00
_cell.angle_beta   90.00
_cell.angle_gamma   90.00
#
_symmetry.space_group_name_H-M   'P 1'
#
loop_
_entity.id
_entity.type
_entity.pdbx_description
1 polymer ?
#
loop_
_entity_poly.entity_id
_entity_poly.type
_entity_poly.pdbx_seq_one_letter_code
_entity_poly.pdbx_strand_id
1 'polypeptide(L)'
;MRAELQDPSRYTAFVTPVDQPETPCAYVMLHDKSVRTGDKDGRPEDYLELKRFYVDKQFHGMGIAQLLMDHTMQVIKDKQQKESRRVVWLGVWENNIRAQKFYQKYGFRECGEHVFLVGTVEDRDLLYELTPQD
;
A
#
# COMPACT_ATOMS: atom_id res chain seq x y z
N MET A 1 -14.65 9.00 5.94
CA MET A 1 -14.92 7.74 5.20
C MET A 1 -15.59 7.99 3.85
N ARG A 2 -16.81 8.54 3.77
CA ARG A 2 -17.52 8.74 2.49
C ARG A 2 -16.75 9.59 1.47
N ALA A 3 -16.14 10.68 1.91
CA ALA A 3 -15.30 11.54 1.04
C ALA A 3 -14.05 10.82 0.52
N GLU A 4 -13.46 9.89 1.29
CA GLU A 4 -12.30 9.11 0.82
C GLU A 4 -12.72 8.09 -0.23
N LEU A 5 -13.89 7.47 -0.09
CA LEU A 5 -14.39 6.47 -1.06
C LEU A 5 -14.90 7.09 -2.36
N GLN A 6 -15.19 8.40 -2.35
CA GLN A 6 -15.64 9.15 -3.53
C GLN A 6 -14.49 9.84 -4.27
N ASP A 7 -13.27 9.77 -3.74
CA ASP A 7 -12.09 10.38 -4.32
C ASP A 7 -11.62 9.55 -5.54
N PRO A 8 -11.67 10.10 -6.78
CA PRO A 8 -11.33 9.35 -7.98
C PRO A 8 -9.83 9.03 -8.08
N SER A 9 -8.98 9.66 -7.27
CA SER A 9 -7.57 9.30 -7.15
C SER A 9 -7.36 8.02 -6.34
N ARG A 10 -8.40 7.47 -5.72
CA ARG A 10 -8.29 6.31 -4.84
C ARG A 10 -8.92 5.08 -5.47
N TYR A 11 -8.18 3.99 -5.39
CA TYR A 11 -8.70 2.66 -5.68
C TYR A 11 -8.82 1.89 -4.36
N THR A 12 -9.99 1.33 -4.08
CA THR A 12 -10.23 0.50 -2.90
C THR A 12 -10.80 -0.83 -3.32
N ALA A 13 -10.26 -1.92 -2.78
CA ALA A 13 -10.79 -3.27 -2.98
C ALA A 13 -10.87 -4.00 -1.64
N PHE A 14 -11.86 -4.88 -1.53
CA PHE A 14 -12.11 -5.73 -0.37
C PHE A 14 -12.05 -7.19 -0.78
N VAL A 15 -11.65 -8.06 0.14
CA VAL A 15 -11.79 -9.51 0.02
C VAL A 15 -12.87 -9.95 0.99
N THR A 16 -13.85 -10.71 0.50
CA THR A 16 -14.95 -11.27 1.30
C THR A 16 -15.05 -12.77 1.05
N PRO A 17 -15.52 -13.56 2.03
CA PRO A 17 -15.88 -14.96 1.77
C PRO A 17 -17.06 -15.01 0.79
N VAL A 18 -17.05 -16.00 -0.09
CA VAL A 18 -18.10 -16.18 -1.11
C VAL A 18 -19.47 -16.39 -0.47
N ASP A 19 -19.52 -17.09 0.65
CA ASP A 19 -20.71 -17.37 1.45
C ASP A 19 -21.12 -16.20 2.37
N GLN A 20 -20.24 -15.22 2.59
CA GLN A 20 -20.47 -14.09 3.50
C GLN A 20 -19.99 -12.76 2.88
N PRO A 21 -20.59 -12.31 1.76
CA PRO A 21 -20.11 -11.16 0.99
C PRO A 21 -20.14 -9.83 1.75
N GLU A 22 -20.95 -9.72 2.81
CA GLU A 22 -21.02 -8.52 3.66
C GLU A 22 -19.93 -8.46 4.75
N THR A 23 -19.10 -9.50 4.86
CA THR A 23 -18.05 -9.61 5.90
C THR A 23 -16.66 -9.48 5.25
N PRO A 24 -16.08 -8.28 5.18
CA PRO A 24 -14.74 -8.12 4.62
C PRO A 24 -13.67 -8.76 5.52
N CYS A 25 -12.85 -9.64 4.94
CA CYS A 25 -11.68 -10.24 5.57
C CYS A 25 -10.43 -9.37 5.46
N ALA A 26 -10.34 -8.60 4.38
CA ALA A 26 -9.17 -7.80 4.05
C ALA A 26 -9.56 -6.64 3.13
N TYR A 27 -8.71 -5.61 3.10
CA TYR A 27 -8.86 -4.53 2.14
C TYR A 27 -7.53 -3.86 1.79
N VAL A 28 -7.49 -3.28 0.60
CA VAL A 28 -6.39 -2.47 0.09
C VAL A 28 -6.91 -1.11 -0.36
N MET A 29 -6.09 -0.08 -0.17
CA MET A 29 -6.29 1.23 -0.77
C MET A 29 -5.01 1.66 -1.48
N LEU A 30 -5.15 2.00 -2.76
CA LEU A 30 -4.14 2.70 -3.53
C LEU A 30 -4.55 4.17 -3.68
N HIS A 31 -3.56 5.05 -3.76
CA HIS A 31 -3.76 6.48 -3.96
C HIS A 31 -2.85 6.96 -5.10
N ASP A 32 -3.47 7.28 -6.22
CA ASP A 32 -2.84 7.88 -7.39
C ASP A 32 -2.45 9.32 -7.09
N LYS A 33 -1.40 9.80 -7.76
CA LYS A 33 -0.96 11.20 -7.66
C LYS A 33 -0.63 11.60 -6.22
N SER A 34 0.08 10.71 -5.56
CA SER A 34 0.56 10.89 -4.18
C SER A 34 1.93 11.58 -4.17
N VAL A 35 2.35 12.14 -3.05
CA VAL A 35 3.75 12.57 -2.87
C VAL A 35 4.34 11.73 -1.76
N ARG A 36 5.45 11.05 -2.05
CA ARG A 36 6.17 10.29 -1.02
C ARG A 36 6.65 11.23 0.06
N THR A 37 6.39 10.87 1.31
CA THR A 37 6.85 11.65 2.46
C THR A 37 8.35 11.90 2.39
N GLY A 38 8.76 13.17 2.53
CA GLY A 38 10.17 13.58 2.49
C GLY A 38 10.70 13.87 1.08
N ASP A 39 9.99 13.52 0.01
CA ASP A 39 10.39 13.85 -1.35
C ASP A 39 9.88 15.25 -1.73
N LYS A 40 10.78 16.24 -1.69
CA LYS A 40 10.45 17.66 -1.94
C LYS A 40 10.35 17.99 -3.43
N ASP A 41 11.02 17.20 -4.27
CA ASP A 41 11.09 17.41 -5.72
C ASP A 41 10.21 16.41 -6.49
N GLY A 42 9.68 15.41 -5.80
CA GLY A 42 8.77 14.40 -6.32
C GLY A 42 7.50 15.01 -6.90
N ARG A 43 7.20 14.70 -8.16
CA ARG A 43 5.95 15.11 -8.79
C ARG A 43 4.86 14.11 -8.45
N PRO A 44 3.67 14.55 -8.03
CA PRO A 44 2.61 13.64 -7.66
C PRO A 44 2.32 12.57 -8.73
N GLU A 45 2.34 12.97 -9.99
CA GLU A 45 2.06 12.13 -11.16
C GLU A 45 2.96 10.90 -11.27
N ASP A 46 4.15 10.96 -10.67
CA ASP A 46 5.16 9.91 -10.71
C ASP A 46 4.93 8.83 -9.64
N TYR A 47 3.96 9.00 -8.73
CA TYR A 47 3.81 8.13 -7.56
C TYR A 47 2.42 7.50 -7.41
N LEU A 48 2.44 6.21 -7.06
CA LEU A 48 1.30 5.44 -6.61
C LEU A 48 1.54 4.96 -5.18
N GLU A 49 0.75 5.42 -4.23
CA GLU A 49 0.89 5.02 -2.81
C GLU A 49 0.05 3.77 -2.52
N LEU A 50 0.67 2.71 -2.01
CA LEU A 50 -0.04 1.63 -1.31
C LEU A 50 -0.36 2.10 0.12
N LYS A 51 -1.45 2.84 0.24
CA LYS A 51 -1.80 3.63 1.42
C LYS A 51 -2.31 2.78 2.58
N ARG A 52 -3.09 1.73 2.28
CA ARG A 52 -3.66 0.84 3.29
C ARG A 52 -3.63 -0.59 2.77
N PHE A 53 -3.19 -1.51 3.62
CA PHE A 53 -3.19 -2.94 3.32
C PHE A 53 -3.42 -3.71 4.62
N TYR A 54 -4.63 -4.23 4.81
CA TYR A 54 -5.02 -4.86 6.06
C TYR A 54 -5.72 -6.18 5.82
N VAL A 55 -5.43 -7.14 6.69
CA VAL A 55 -6.14 -8.41 6.82
C VAL A 55 -6.56 -8.52 8.26
N ASP A 56 -7.84 -8.81 8.49
CA ASP A 56 -8.34 -9.05 9.84
C ASP A 56 -7.59 -10.22 10.47
N LYS A 57 -7.23 -10.07 11.74
CA LYS A 57 -6.44 -11.02 12.51
C LYS A 57 -7.05 -12.42 12.49
N GLN A 58 -8.38 -12.54 12.48
CA GLN A 58 -9.05 -13.85 12.46
C GLN A 58 -8.80 -14.65 11.17
N PHE A 59 -8.40 -13.99 10.08
CA PHE A 59 -8.10 -14.64 8.81
C PHE A 59 -6.59 -14.71 8.49
N HIS A 60 -5.72 -14.45 9.47
CA HIS A 60 -4.28 -14.61 9.29
C HIS A 60 -3.90 -16.08 9.07
N GLY A 61 -2.88 -16.32 8.23
CA GLY A 61 -2.43 -17.69 7.91
C GLY A 61 -3.24 -18.40 6.82
N MET A 62 -4.35 -17.82 6.35
CA MET A 62 -5.23 -18.41 5.33
C MET A 62 -4.88 -18.01 3.89
N GLY A 63 -3.73 -17.36 3.67
CA GLY A 63 -3.32 -16.89 2.33
C GLY A 63 -4.02 -15.63 1.82
N ILE A 64 -4.96 -15.02 2.58
CA ILE A 64 -5.72 -13.84 2.14
C ILE A 64 -4.82 -12.64 1.80
N ALA A 65 -3.76 -12.41 2.57
CA ALA A 65 -2.79 -11.35 2.26
C ALA A 65 -2.15 -11.54 0.88
N GLN A 66 -1.77 -12.78 0.54
CA GLN A 66 -1.16 -13.10 -0.75
C GLN A 66 -2.16 -12.87 -1.87
N LEU A 67 -3.40 -13.36 -1.73
CA LEU A 67 -4.47 -13.14 -2.71
C LEU A 67 -4.72 -11.65 -2.96
N LEU A 68 -4.84 -10.85 -1.89
CA LEU A 68 -5.08 -9.42 -1.99
C LEU A 68 -3.90 -8.69 -2.66
N MET A 69 -2.66 -9.03 -2.29
CA MET A 69 -1.49 -8.39 -2.90
C MET A 69 -1.31 -8.82 -4.36
N ASP A 70 -1.55 -10.07 -4.72
CA ASP A 70 -1.48 -10.53 -6.12
C ASP A 70 -2.47 -9.75 -7.01
N HIS A 71 -3.70 -9.53 -6.53
CA HIS A 71 -4.68 -8.65 -7.18
C HIS A 71 -4.19 -7.19 -7.22
N THR A 72 -3.64 -6.69 -6.12
CA THR A 72 -3.10 -5.32 -6.03
C THR A 72 -1.98 -5.09 -7.05
N MET A 73 -1.10 -6.06 -7.26
CA MET A 73 -0.01 -6.00 -8.24
C MET A 73 -0.54 -5.95 -9.68
N GLN A 74 -1.64 -6.65 -9.98
CA GLN A 74 -2.31 -6.53 -11.29
C GLN A 74 -2.85 -5.11 -11.50
N VAL A 75 -3.53 -4.55 -10.51
CA VAL A 75 -4.05 -3.16 -10.57
C VAL A 75 -2.92 -2.15 -10.72
N ILE A 76 -1.82 -2.32 -10.00
CA ILE A 76 -0.60 -1.50 -10.13
C ILE A 76 -0.08 -1.55 -11.57
N LYS A 77 0.07 -2.76 -12.12
CA LYS A 77 0.57 -2.96 -13.49
C LYS A 77 -0.33 -2.28 -14.53
N ASP A 78 -1.65 -2.44 -14.41
CA ASP A 78 -2.62 -1.81 -15.30
C ASP A 78 -2.57 -0.28 -15.22
N LYS A 79 -2.35 0.28 -14.03
CA LYS A 79 -2.16 1.73 -13.84
C LYS A 79 -0.86 2.21 -14.48
N GLN A 80 0.24 1.50 -14.28
CA GLN A 80 1.56 1.82 -14.86
C GLN A 80 1.60 1.73 -16.39
N GLN A 81 0.75 0.90 -17.01
CA GLN A 81 0.62 0.84 -18.47
C GLN A 81 -0.09 2.07 -19.06
N LYS A 82 -1.03 2.67 -18.32
CA LYS A 82 -1.82 3.83 -18.78
C LYS A 82 -1.08 5.15 -18.58
N GLU A 83 -0.29 5.23 -17.51
CA GLU A 83 0.46 6.42 -17.13
C GLU A 83 1.91 6.00 -16.83
N SER A 84 2.84 6.41 -17.70
CA SER A 84 4.19 5.87 -17.75
C SER A 84 4.96 6.04 -16.43
N ARG A 85 5.52 4.93 -15.93
CA ARG A 85 6.59 4.84 -14.92
C ARG A 85 6.28 5.41 -13.54
N ARG A 86 5.15 5.03 -12.96
CA ARG A 86 4.88 5.33 -11.55
C ARG A 86 5.71 4.45 -10.62
N VAL A 87 6.49 5.07 -9.75
CA VAL A 87 7.08 4.41 -8.58
C VAL A 87 5.94 4.10 -7.61
N VAL A 88 5.82 2.84 -7.21
CA VAL A 88 4.89 2.48 -6.14
C VAL A 88 5.62 2.63 -4.82
N TRP A 89 5.01 3.28 -3.83
CA TRP A 89 5.65 3.43 -2.52
C TRP A 89 4.67 3.12 -1.38
N LEU A 90 5.22 2.83 -0.21
CA LEU A 90 4.47 2.63 1.03
C LEU A 90 5.31 3.05 2.23
N GLY A 91 4.63 3.42 3.32
CA GLY A 91 5.21 3.48 4.66
C GLY A 91 4.90 2.20 5.43
N VAL A 92 5.87 1.69 6.20
CA VAL A 92 5.69 0.56 7.10
C VAL A 92 6.41 0.81 8.42
N TRP A 93 5.67 0.68 9.52
CA TRP A 93 6.23 0.86 10.87
C TRP A 93 7.47 -0.01 11.11
N GLU A 94 8.51 0.57 11.68
CA GLU A 94 9.82 -0.07 11.88
C GLU A 94 9.74 -1.38 12.70
N ASN A 95 8.76 -1.49 13.61
CA ASN A 95 8.59 -2.68 14.45
C ASN A 95 7.69 -3.75 13.81
N ASN A 96 7.08 -3.47 12.64
CA ASN A 96 6.25 -4.43 11.93
C ASN A 96 7.07 -5.33 10.99
N ILE A 97 7.96 -6.13 11.59
CA ILE A 97 8.89 -7.03 10.87
C ILE A 97 8.15 -8.01 9.94
N ARG A 98 6.93 -8.43 10.32
CA ARG A 98 6.09 -9.31 9.50
C ARG A 98 5.67 -8.62 8.19
N ALA A 99 5.21 -7.37 8.26
CA ALA A 99 4.81 -6.62 7.07
C ALA A 99 6.03 -6.29 6.19
N GLN A 100 7.15 -5.90 6.79
CA GLN A 100 8.39 -5.61 6.04
C GLN A 100 8.84 -6.82 5.20
N LYS A 101 8.93 -8.02 5.82
CA LYS A 101 9.25 -9.26 5.10
C LYS A 101 8.23 -9.59 4.01
N PHE A 102 6.95 -9.32 4.26
CA PHE A 102 5.90 -9.54 3.28
C PHE A 102 6.07 -8.64 2.06
N TYR A 103 6.30 -7.33 2.25
CA TYR A 103 6.53 -6.41 1.12
C TYR A 103 7.82 -6.73 0.36
N GLN A 104 8.90 -7.09 1.04
CA GLN A 104 10.16 -7.52 0.40
C GLN A 104 9.96 -8.72 -0.52
N LYS A 105 9.10 -9.68 -0.16
CA LYS A 105 8.75 -10.83 -1.02
C LYS A 105 8.14 -10.39 -2.36
N TYR A 106 7.45 -9.26 -2.39
CA TYR A 106 6.85 -8.66 -3.59
C TYR A 106 7.78 -7.70 -4.33
N GLY A 107 9.05 -7.62 -3.93
CA GLY A 107 10.06 -6.81 -4.60
C GLY A 107 10.15 -5.36 -4.13
N PHE A 108 9.38 -4.96 -3.10
CA PHE A 108 9.57 -3.67 -2.46
C PHE A 108 10.93 -3.62 -1.75
N ARG A 109 11.59 -2.46 -1.86
CA ARG A 109 12.90 -2.20 -1.24
C ARG A 109 12.81 -0.95 -0.39
N GLU A 110 13.49 -0.96 0.74
CA GLU A 110 13.62 0.22 1.59
C GLU A 110 14.38 1.32 0.84
N CYS A 111 13.84 2.53 0.86
CA CYS A 111 14.37 3.70 0.17
C CYS A 111 14.52 4.93 1.09
N GLY A 112 14.13 4.81 2.35
CA GLY A 112 14.24 5.89 3.33
C GLY A 112 13.37 5.63 4.56
N GLU A 113 13.17 6.69 5.34
CA GLU A 113 12.37 6.64 6.56
C GLU A 113 11.68 7.98 6.82
N HIS A 114 10.63 7.94 7.61
CA HIS A 114 9.93 9.11 8.11
C HIS A 114 9.75 8.98 9.63
N VAL A 115 10.39 9.88 10.37
CA VAL A 115 10.23 10.00 11.82
C VAL A 115 9.21 11.09 12.11
N PHE A 116 8.23 10.79 12.97
CA PHE A 116 7.19 11.73 13.39
C PHE A 116 6.85 11.54 14.87
N LEU A 117 6.29 12.58 15.48
CA LEU A 117 5.92 12.57 16.90
C LEU A 117 4.46 12.15 17.08
N VAL A 118 4.24 11.14 17.94
CA VAL A 118 2.94 10.76 18.48
C VAL A 118 2.89 11.23 19.94
N GLY A 119 2.35 12.44 20.14
CA GLY A 119 2.41 13.12 21.42
C GLY A 119 3.85 13.54 21.74
N THR A 120 4.53 12.77 22.60
CA THR A 120 5.94 13.00 23.00
C THR A 120 6.86 11.86 22.60
N VAL A 121 6.31 10.81 21.98
CA VAL A 121 7.05 9.63 21.55
C VAL A 121 7.36 9.77 20.06
N GLU A 122 8.59 9.48 19.67
CA GLU A 122 8.97 9.35 18.26
C GLU A 122 8.56 7.97 17.74
N ASP A 123 7.79 7.96 16.67
CA ASP A 123 7.53 6.77 15.85
C ASP A 123 8.26 6.93 14.51
N ARG A 124 8.67 5.79 13.93
CA ARG A 124 9.37 5.71 12.65
C ARG A 124 8.65 4.77 11.71
N ASP A 125 8.33 5.30 10.53
CA ASP A 125 7.96 4.49 9.37
C ASP A 125 9.18 4.34 8.45
N LEU A 126 9.45 3.11 8.03
CA LEU A 126 10.34 2.84 6.92
C LEU A 126 9.58 3.07 5.61
N LEU A 127 10.21 3.75 4.66
CA LEU A 127 9.66 4.02 3.34
C LEU A 127 10.18 2.97 2.36
N TYR A 128 9.27 2.29 1.70
CA TYR A 128 9.58 1.24 0.74
C TYR A 128 9.07 1.65 -0.64
N GLU A 129 9.81 1.27 -1.68
CA GLU A 129 9.43 1.51 -3.07
C GLU A 129 9.52 0.24 -3.91
N LEU A 130 8.68 0.21 -4.95
CA LEU A 130 8.73 -0.74 -6.04
C LEU A 130 8.83 0.07 -7.33
N THR A 131 10.01 0.03 -7.94
CA THR A 131 10.27 0.67 -9.23
C THR A 131 9.76 -0.22 -10.37
N PRO A 132 9.27 0.36 -11.47
CA PRO A 132 8.99 -0.39 -12.70
C PRO A 132 10.24 -1.19 -13.10
N GLN A 133 10.06 -2.45 -13.50
CA GLN A 133 11.13 -3.20 -14.17
C GLN A 133 11.19 -2.72 -15.63
N ASP A 134 12.41 -2.50 -16.15
CA ASP A 134 12.65 -2.14 -17.55
C ASP A 134 12.16 -3.23 -18.53
#